data_AF-A0A7K5ACG5-F1
#
_entry.id   AF-A0A7K5ACG5-F1
#
_cell.length_a   1.000
_cell.length_b   1.000
_cell.length_c   1.000
_cell.angle_alpha   90.00
_cell.angle_beta   90.00
_cell.angle_gamma   90.00
#
_symmetry.space_group_name_H-M   'P 1'
#
loop_
_entity.id
_entity.type
_entity.pdbx_description
1 polymer ?
#
loop_
_entity_poly.entity_id
_entity_poly.type
_entity_poly.pdbx_seq_one_letter_code
_entity_poly.pdbx_strand_id
1 'polypeptide(L)'
;ALLPYVPRVPPVALPGKLTATTFALERPCCVFDRHAAASDTVWLVVAFANGEARGHAPWGWGRGDPRHGRSARCVPAASAAFRNPPSRASVPRYAQLPTARSYMIPEATAATSACSSPHAAVLRVGGDTACGDRGGQDPCNGPLPSPGPYRVKFLVMGCQGPKAETRWSDPILLRTGR
;
A
#
# COMPACT_ATOMS: atom_id res chain seq x y z
N ALA A 1 -6.92 -2.48 16.69
CA ALA A 1 -6.64 -3.92 16.85
C ALA A 1 -5.90 -4.47 15.64
N LEU A 2 -4.97 -5.41 15.82
CA LEU A 2 -4.30 -6.12 14.71
C LEU A 2 -5.01 -7.46 14.46
N LEU A 3 -5.52 -7.65 13.25
CA LEU A 3 -6.29 -8.81 12.83
C LEU A 3 -5.39 -9.83 12.12
N PRO A 4 -5.66 -11.14 12.26
CA PRO A 4 -4.79 -12.19 11.70
C PRO A 4 -4.90 -12.35 10.18
N TYR A 5 -5.82 -11.65 9.51
CA TYR A 5 -5.96 -11.65 8.06
C TYR A 5 -4.69 -11.13 7.38
N VAL A 6 -4.30 -11.77 6.28
CA VAL A 6 -3.16 -11.38 5.43
C VAL A 6 -3.71 -11.20 4.02
N PRO A 7 -3.69 -9.99 3.43
CA PRO A 7 -4.13 -9.79 2.06
C PRO A 7 -3.26 -10.56 1.07
N ARG A 8 -3.88 -11.09 0.01
CA ARG A 8 -3.18 -11.90 -1.00
C ARG A 8 -3.64 -11.52 -2.39
N VAL A 9 -2.73 -11.71 -3.35
CA VAL A 9 -3.08 -11.75 -4.76
C VAL A 9 -3.86 -13.05 -5.00
N PRO A 10 -5.02 -13.01 -5.68
CA PRO A 10 -5.82 -14.21 -5.88
C PRO A 10 -5.02 -15.35 -6.54
N PRO A 11 -5.11 -16.60 -6.07
CA PRO A 11 -4.37 -17.71 -6.65
C PRO A 11 -4.88 -18.05 -8.06
N VAL A 12 -6.19 -17.86 -8.29
CA VAL A 12 -6.84 -18.08 -9.59
C VAL A 12 -6.17 -17.28 -10.72
N ALA A 13 -6.13 -17.86 -11.91
CA ALA A 13 -5.65 -17.20 -13.11
C ALA A 13 -6.65 -16.10 -13.52
N LEU A 14 -6.26 -14.84 -13.35
CA LEU A 14 -7.06 -13.69 -13.75
C LEU A 14 -6.28 -12.87 -14.79
N PRO A 15 -6.90 -12.53 -15.93
CA PRO A 15 -6.30 -11.59 -16.87
C PRO A 15 -5.96 -10.26 -16.18
N GLY A 16 -4.74 -9.80 -16.41
CA GLY A 16 -4.23 -8.58 -15.78
C GLY A 16 -4.13 -8.66 -14.25
N LYS A 17 -3.95 -9.85 -13.67
CA LYS A 17 -3.74 -10.03 -12.22
C LYS A 17 -2.52 -9.29 -11.70
N LEU A 18 -1.46 -9.29 -12.51
CA LEU A 18 -0.24 -8.53 -12.32
C LEU A 18 0.08 -7.93 -13.70
N THR A 19 0.28 -6.62 -13.76
CA THR A 19 0.77 -5.91 -14.94
C THR A 19 2.05 -5.17 -14.58
N ALA A 20 2.51 -4.25 -15.44
CA ALA A 20 3.65 -3.39 -15.11
C ALA A 20 3.34 -2.33 -14.05
N THR A 21 2.07 -1.96 -13.90
CA THR A 21 1.64 -0.84 -13.04
C THR A 21 0.46 -1.19 -12.12
N THR A 22 -0.11 -2.40 -12.23
CA THR A 22 -1.31 -2.79 -11.48
C THR A 22 -1.23 -4.21 -10.94
N PHE A 23 -1.98 -4.48 -9.88
CA PHE A 23 -2.22 -5.82 -9.38
C PHE A 23 -3.65 -6.00 -8.85
N ALA A 24 -4.07 -7.25 -8.71
CA ALA A 24 -5.33 -7.65 -8.12
C ALA A 24 -5.12 -8.23 -6.71
N LEU A 25 -6.05 -7.94 -5.80
CA LEU A 25 -6.12 -8.46 -4.44
C LEU A 25 -7.46 -9.14 -4.19
N GLU A 26 -7.46 -10.12 -3.30
CA GLU A 26 -8.69 -10.60 -2.70
C GLU A 26 -9.28 -9.52 -1.79
N ARG A 27 -10.56 -9.21 -1.98
CA ARG A 27 -11.29 -8.28 -1.11
C ARG A 27 -11.50 -8.94 0.27
N PRO A 28 -11.30 -8.20 1.38
CA PRO A 28 -11.49 -8.76 2.71
C PRO A 28 -12.99 -8.99 2.97
N CYS A 29 -13.40 -10.24 3.09
CA CYS A 29 -14.77 -10.61 3.47
C CYS A 29 -14.80 -11.01 4.95
N CYS A 30 -15.78 -10.51 5.71
CA CYS A 30 -15.99 -10.78 7.15
C CYS A 30 -14.86 -10.34 8.09
N VAL A 31 -13.81 -9.68 7.59
CA VAL A 31 -12.59 -9.42 8.36
C VAL A 31 -12.85 -8.39 9.47
N PHE A 32 -13.75 -7.43 9.24
CA PHE A 32 -13.94 -6.25 10.10
C PHE A 32 -15.25 -6.24 10.89
N ASP A 33 -16.11 -7.25 10.76
CA ASP A 33 -17.50 -7.23 11.27
C ASP A 33 -17.62 -6.93 12.76
N ARG A 34 -16.65 -7.37 13.57
CA ARG A 34 -16.61 -7.12 15.03
C ARG A 34 -15.77 -5.92 15.45
N HIS A 35 -15.20 -5.21 14.47
CA HIS A 35 -14.18 -4.18 14.68
C HIS A 35 -14.55 -2.84 14.04
N ALA A 36 -15.65 -2.78 13.30
CA ALA A 36 -16.08 -1.62 12.54
C ALA A 36 -17.60 -1.46 12.58
N ALA A 37 -18.06 -0.21 12.62
CA ALA A 37 -19.43 0.13 12.29
C ALA A 37 -19.63 0.03 10.77
N ALA A 38 -20.86 -0.24 10.34
CA ALA A 38 -21.22 -0.39 8.92
C ALA A 38 -20.76 0.78 8.04
N SER A 39 -20.75 1.99 8.59
CA SER A 39 -20.36 3.24 7.94
C SER A 39 -18.86 3.55 7.96
N ASP A 40 -18.06 2.81 8.73
CA ASP A 40 -16.61 3.03 8.75
C ASP A 40 -16.02 2.71 7.38
N THR A 41 -14.94 3.41 7.01
CA THR A 41 -14.30 3.22 5.70
C THR A 41 -13.17 2.21 5.83
N VAL A 42 -13.16 1.21 4.95
CA VAL A 42 -12.03 0.30 4.75
C VAL A 42 -11.07 0.94 3.76
N TRP A 43 -9.82 1.07 4.18
CA TRP A 43 -8.73 1.60 3.38
C TRP A 43 -7.74 0.51 3.04
N LEU A 44 -7.24 0.53 1.81
CA LEU A 44 -6.09 -0.25 1.40
C LEU A 44 -4.83 0.61 1.54
N VAL A 45 -3.86 0.15 2.32
CA VAL A 45 -2.52 0.73 2.37
C VAL A 45 -1.64 0.02 1.34
N VAL A 46 -0.93 0.79 0.53
CA VAL A 46 0.09 0.29 -0.40
C VAL A 46 1.42 0.95 -0.05
N ALA A 47 2.44 0.15 0.23
CA ALA A 47 3.75 0.63 0.62
C ALA A 47 4.87 -0.13 -0.07
N PHE A 48 5.99 0.55 -0.30
CA PHE A 48 7.22 -0.12 -0.75
C PHE A 48 7.74 -1.10 0.31
N ALA A 49 8.16 -2.27 -0.14
CA ALA A 49 8.69 -3.35 0.70
C ALA A 49 10.22 -3.40 0.72
N ASN A 50 10.88 -2.63 -0.15
CA ASN A 50 12.32 -2.44 -0.12
C ASN A 50 12.71 -1.27 0.80
N GLY A 51 13.81 -1.47 1.53
CA GLY A 51 14.54 -0.37 2.17
C GLY A 51 15.41 0.37 1.15
N GLU A 52 15.76 1.62 1.45
CA GLU A 52 16.71 2.39 0.64
C GLU A 52 18.06 2.48 1.35
N ALA A 53 19.15 2.27 0.62
CA ALA A 53 20.49 2.62 1.11
C ALA A 53 20.74 4.10 0.83
N ARG A 54 20.74 4.95 1.87
CA ARG A 54 21.18 6.34 1.73
C ARG A 54 22.71 6.38 1.81
N GLY A 55 23.39 6.77 0.73
CA GLY A 55 24.83 7.09 0.80
C GLY A 55 25.69 6.88 -0.45
N HIS A 56 25.20 6.25 -1.53
CA HIS A 56 26.00 6.12 -2.75
C HIS A 56 25.57 7.18 -3.78
N ALA A 57 26.32 8.27 -3.85
CA ALA A 57 26.27 9.15 -5.01
C ALA A 57 26.75 8.37 -6.25
N PRO A 58 26.04 8.44 -7.38
CA PRO A 58 26.53 7.90 -8.63
C PRO A 58 27.59 8.89 -9.17
N TRP A 59 28.81 8.39 -9.35
CA TRP A 59 29.96 9.02 -10.02
C TRP A 59 30.84 9.96 -9.17
N GLY A 60 32.07 9.52 -8.92
CA GLY A 60 33.16 10.35 -8.41
C GLY A 60 34.24 9.51 -7.72
N TRP A 61 35.23 9.06 -8.47
CA TRP A 61 36.42 8.40 -7.91
C TRP A 61 37.20 9.37 -7.02
N GLY A 62 37.08 9.20 -5.71
CA GLY A 62 38.04 9.71 -4.73
C GLY A 62 38.38 8.57 -3.78
N ARG A 63 39.66 8.19 -3.69
CA ARG A 63 40.14 7.26 -2.66
C ARG A 63 39.84 7.87 -1.29
N GLY A 64 38.70 7.50 -0.71
CA GLY A 64 38.29 7.92 0.63
C GLY A 64 39.06 7.14 1.69
N ASP A 65 39.60 7.88 2.66
CA ASP A 65 40.32 7.45 3.85
C ASP A 65 39.61 6.29 4.60
N PRO A 66 40.30 5.16 4.91
CA PRO A 66 39.71 4.02 5.63
C PRO A 66 39.25 4.31 7.06
N ARG A 67 39.61 5.49 7.62
CA ARG A 67 39.38 5.80 9.04
C ARG A 67 38.01 6.40 9.36
N HIS A 68 37.14 6.57 8.36
CA HIS A 68 35.76 7.01 8.58
C HIS A 68 34.77 6.08 7.85
N GLY A 69 34.61 4.88 8.39
CA GLY A 69 33.53 3.96 8.02
C GLY A 69 32.16 4.55 8.33
N ARG A 70 31.67 5.47 7.48
CA ARG A 70 30.26 5.87 7.48
C ARG A 70 29.46 4.72 6.90
N SER A 71 29.07 3.81 7.78
CA SER A 71 28.09 2.76 7.51
C SER A 71 26.91 3.36 6.75
N ALA A 72 26.64 2.86 5.55
CA ALA A 72 25.44 3.18 4.81
C ALA A 72 24.26 2.96 5.75
N ARG A 73 23.52 4.03 6.09
CA ARG A 73 22.34 3.88 6.95
C ARG A 73 21.28 3.18 6.13
N CYS A 74 21.08 1.89 6.37
CA CYS A 74 19.96 1.14 5.84
C CYS A 74 18.67 1.79 6.32
N VAL A 75 17.92 2.42 5.42
CA VAL A 75 16.57 2.90 5.72
C VAL A 75 15.64 1.68 5.71
N PRO A 76 14.83 1.46 6.77
CA PRO A 76 13.89 0.35 6.78
C PRO A 76 12.89 0.48 5.62
N ALA A 77 12.32 -0.65 5.20
CA ALA A 77 11.26 -0.65 4.20
C ALA A 77 10.09 0.25 4.61
N ALA A 78 9.44 0.89 3.64
CA ALA A 78 8.30 1.78 3.93
C ALA A 78 7.18 1.05 4.67
N SER A 79 6.90 -0.22 4.29
CA SER A 79 5.96 -1.09 5.02
C SER A 79 6.34 -1.34 6.49
N ALA A 80 7.63 -1.36 6.84
CA ALA A 80 8.10 -1.52 8.22
C ALA A 80 8.07 -0.21 9.02
N ALA A 81 8.26 0.93 8.34
CA ALA A 81 8.23 2.26 8.96
C ALA A 81 6.83 2.89 9.00
N PHE A 82 5.86 2.35 8.26
CA PHE A 82 4.53 2.91 8.11
C PHE A 82 3.78 2.97 9.44
N ARG A 83 3.19 4.13 9.73
CA ARG A 83 2.31 4.35 10.89
C ARG A 83 0.92 4.67 10.38
N ASN A 84 -0.10 4.11 11.03
CA ASN A 84 -1.48 4.38 10.65
C ASN A 84 -1.79 5.86 10.86
N PRO A 85 -2.41 6.53 9.86
CA PRO A 85 -2.77 7.94 10.01
C PRO A 85 -3.79 8.11 11.15
N PRO A 86 -3.63 9.15 12.00
CA PRO A 86 -4.58 9.41 13.08
C PRO A 86 -5.98 9.80 12.58
N SER A 87 -6.08 10.36 11.36
CA SER A 87 -7.36 10.77 10.77
C SER A 87 -7.32 10.73 9.24
N ARG A 88 -8.51 10.81 8.60
CA ARG A 88 -8.65 10.86 7.15
C ARG A 88 -7.86 12.00 6.49
N ALA A 89 -7.72 13.14 7.17
CA ALA A 89 -6.97 14.29 6.64
C ALA A 89 -5.46 14.02 6.50
N SER A 90 -4.92 13.10 7.31
CA SER A 90 -3.51 12.71 7.32
C SER A 90 -3.18 11.50 6.44
N VAL A 91 -4.14 11.02 5.65
CA VAL A 91 -3.94 9.88 4.75
C VAL A 91 -2.88 10.21 3.68
N PRO A 92 -1.82 9.40 3.53
CA PRO A 92 -0.85 9.56 2.46
C PRO A 92 -1.53 9.37 1.09
N ARG A 93 -1.41 10.38 0.23
CA ARG A 93 -2.05 10.45 -1.08
C ARG A 93 -1.17 9.84 -2.16
N TYR A 94 -1.77 9.45 -3.27
CA TYR A 94 -1.03 8.90 -4.41
C TYR A 94 0.08 9.84 -4.91
N ALA A 95 -0.18 11.15 -4.99
CA ALA A 95 0.83 12.14 -5.38
C ALA A 95 2.05 12.19 -4.43
N GLN A 96 1.91 11.71 -3.20
CA GLN A 96 2.98 11.64 -2.21
C GLN A 96 3.74 10.30 -2.26
N LEU A 97 3.32 9.33 -3.07
CA LEU A 97 3.96 8.02 -3.16
C LEU A 97 5.49 8.09 -3.40
N PRO A 98 6.04 8.99 -4.24
CA PRO A 98 7.49 9.07 -4.42
C PRO A 98 8.26 9.43 -3.15
N THR A 99 7.69 10.28 -2.28
CA THR A 99 8.36 10.80 -1.08
C THR A 99 7.96 10.06 0.19
N ALA A 100 6.66 9.83 0.38
CA ALA A 100 6.10 9.07 1.51
C ALA A 100 6.29 7.55 1.36
N ARG A 101 6.66 7.08 0.16
CA ARG A 101 6.91 5.67 -0.17
C ARG A 101 5.71 4.74 0.13
N SER A 102 4.54 5.36 0.31
CA SER A 102 3.28 4.71 0.61
C SER A 102 2.13 5.65 0.28
N TYR A 103 0.97 5.09 -0.02
CA TYR A 103 -0.29 5.79 -0.19
C TYR A 103 -1.44 4.90 0.26
N MET A 104 -2.61 5.49 0.45
CA MET A 104 -3.82 4.72 0.76
C MET A 104 -4.94 5.02 -0.20
N ILE A 105 -5.74 3.98 -0.45
CA ILE A 105 -6.89 4.01 -1.36
C ILE A 105 -8.14 3.72 -0.51
N PRO A 106 -9.20 4.54 -0.59
CA PRO A 106 -10.48 4.21 0.00
C PRO A 106 -11.09 3.09 -0.83
N GLU A 107 -11.34 1.94 -0.20
CA GLU A 107 -11.87 0.78 -0.91
C GLU A 107 -13.39 0.82 -0.92
N ALA A 108 -14.00 0.73 0.25
CA ALA A 108 -15.44 0.78 0.43
C ALA A 108 -15.80 0.98 1.92
N THR A 109 -17.10 0.91 2.25
CA THR A 109 -17.56 0.90 3.65
C THR A 109 -17.44 -0.50 4.25
N ALA A 110 -17.32 -0.61 5.56
CA ALA A 110 -17.24 -1.90 6.24
C ALA A 110 -18.45 -2.81 5.96
N ALA A 111 -19.63 -2.22 5.73
CA ALA A 111 -20.84 -2.96 5.32
C ALA A 111 -20.65 -3.77 4.02
N THR A 112 -19.90 -3.23 3.05
CA THR A 112 -19.65 -3.93 1.77
C THR A 112 -18.68 -5.10 1.91
N SER A 113 -17.89 -5.12 2.99
CA SER A 113 -16.96 -6.19 3.34
C SER A 113 -17.60 -7.26 4.25
N ALA A 114 -18.88 -7.13 4.58
CA ALA A 114 -19.60 -8.07 5.45
C ALA A 114 -19.87 -9.41 4.74
N CYS A 115 -20.00 -10.49 5.51
CA CYS A 115 -20.21 -11.84 4.99
C CYS A 115 -21.42 -12.01 4.06
N SER A 116 -22.46 -11.22 4.29
CA SER A 116 -23.71 -11.31 3.54
C SER A 116 -23.65 -10.64 2.17
N SER A 117 -22.51 -10.07 1.78
CA SER A 117 -22.36 -9.26 0.58
C SER A 117 -21.99 -10.10 -0.66
N PRO A 118 -22.76 -10.04 -1.77
CA PRO A 118 -22.59 -10.92 -2.94
C PRO A 118 -21.49 -10.48 -3.93
N HIS A 119 -20.48 -9.71 -3.49
CA HIS A 119 -19.58 -8.99 -4.40
C HIS A 119 -18.46 -9.82 -5.04
N ALA A 120 -17.98 -9.32 -6.19
CA ALA A 120 -16.76 -9.80 -6.85
C ALA A 120 -15.57 -9.85 -5.89
N ALA A 121 -14.85 -10.99 -5.90
CA ALA A 121 -13.79 -11.30 -4.95
C ALA A 121 -12.52 -10.43 -5.10
N VAL A 122 -12.47 -9.48 -6.03
CA VAL A 122 -11.21 -8.87 -6.48
C VAL A 122 -11.22 -7.35 -6.43
N LEU A 123 -10.21 -6.79 -5.78
CA LEU A 123 -9.85 -5.37 -5.76
C LEU A 123 -8.67 -5.12 -6.68
N ARG A 124 -8.80 -4.21 -7.65
CA ARG A 124 -7.70 -3.80 -8.54
C ARG A 124 -6.99 -2.56 -7.99
N VAL A 125 -5.67 -2.65 -7.89
CA VAL A 125 -4.79 -1.59 -7.39
C VAL A 125 -4.01 -1.00 -8.56
N GLY A 126 -4.00 0.32 -8.65
CA GLY A 126 -3.31 1.11 -9.66
C GLY A 126 -4.05 1.31 -10.99
N GLY A 127 -5.35 1.04 -11.02
CA GLY A 127 -6.14 1.08 -12.26
C GLY A 127 -6.56 2.47 -12.75
N ASP A 128 -6.39 3.52 -11.94
CA ASP A 128 -6.87 4.86 -12.27
C ASP A 128 -5.77 5.70 -12.91
N THR A 129 -5.77 5.75 -14.25
CA THR A 129 -4.78 6.49 -15.04
C THR A 129 -4.96 8.01 -14.98
N ALA A 130 -6.08 8.51 -14.45
CA ALA A 130 -6.29 9.95 -14.27
C ALA A 130 -5.63 10.48 -12.98
N CYS A 131 -5.12 9.59 -12.11
CA CYS A 131 -4.35 9.97 -10.94
C CYS A 131 -3.02 10.63 -11.34
N GLY A 132 -2.94 11.95 -11.24
CA GLY A 132 -1.73 12.74 -11.56
C GLY A 132 -2.04 14.05 -12.27
N ASP A 133 -3.10 14.09 -13.08
CA ASP A 133 -3.44 15.25 -13.92
C ASP A 133 -4.29 16.29 -13.18
N ARG A 134 -5.10 15.83 -12.21
CA ARG A 134 -5.81 16.70 -11.28
C ARG A 134 -5.04 16.61 -9.97
N GLY A 135 -4.45 17.72 -9.53
CA GLY A 135 -3.88 17.89 -8.18
C GLY A 135 -4.94 17.81 -7.09
N GLY A 136 -5.82 16.81 -7.16
CA GLY A 136 -6.91 16.55 -6.27
C GLY A 136 -6.37 16.19 -4.89
N GLN A 137 -6.98 16.80 -3.89
CA GLN A 137 -6.68 16.50 -2.49
C GLN A 137 -7.24 15.13 -2.07
N ASP A 138 -8.06 14.51 -2.93
CA ASP A 138 -8.70 13.23 -2.67
C ASP A 138 -7.75 12.04 -2.92
N PRO A 139 -7.83 11.00 -2.06
CA PRO A 139 -7.16 9.74 -2.28
C PRO A 139 -7.51 9.10 -3.63
N CYS A 140 -6.51 8.54 -4.32
CA CYS A 140 -6.62 8.09 -5.71
C CYS A 140 -5.96 6.71 -5.89
N ASN A 141 -6.50 5.88 -6.79
CA ASN A 141 -6.02 4.51 -7.06
C ASN A 141 -5.03 4.47 -8.25
N GLY A 142 -3.98 5.30 -8.20
CA GLY A 142 -3.11 5.57 -9.34
C GLY A 142 -2.08 4.48 -9.66
N PRO A 143 -1.58 4.42 -10.91
CA PRO A 143 -0.70 3.36 -11.39
C PRO A 143 0.60 3.25 -10.58
N LEU A 144 1.05 2.04 -10.29
CA LEU A 144 2.29 1.86 -9.55
C LEU A 144 3.52 2.20 -10.41
N PRO A 145 4.48 2.96 -9.86
CA PRO A 145 5.56 3.56 -10.66
C PRO A 145 6.73 2.61 -10.98
N SER A 146 6.74 1.40 -10.42
CA SER A 146 7.86 0.47 -10.59
C SER A 146 7.43 -0.98 -10.40
N PRO A 147 8.28 -1.96 -10.72
CA PRO A 147 8.00 -3.37 -10.45
C PRO A 147 7.83 -3.74 -8.95
N GLY A 148 8.19 -2.86 -8.02
CA GLY A 148 8.14 -3.11 -6.59
C GLY A 148 9.50 -3.57 -6.01
N PRO A 149 9.51 -4.34 -4.91
CA PRO A 149 8.37 -5.01 -4.28
C PRO A 149 7.45 -4.07 -3.48
N TYR A 150 6.15 -4.38 -3.49
CA TYR A 150 5.12 -3.71 -2.68
C TYR A 150 4.59 -4.64 -1.60
N ARG A 151 4.08 -4.08 -0.50
CA ARG A 151 3.25 -4.80 0.48
C ARG A 151 1.98 -4.01 0.73
N VAL A 152 0.92 -4.72 1.06
CA VAL A 152 -0.37 -4.12 1.37
C VAL A 152 -0.94 -4.60 2.70
N LYS A 153 -1.77 -3.77 3.31
CA LYS A 153 -2.64 -4.14 4.44
C LYS A 153 -3.95 -3.37 4.34
N PHE A 154 -5.00 -3.89 4.97
CA PHE A 154 -6.23 -3.14 5.14
C PHE A 154 -6.25 -2.45 6.50
N LEU A 155 -6.83 -1.25 6.53
CA LEU A 155 -7.02 -0.44 7.73
C LEU A 155 -8.46 0.07 7.71
N VAL A 156 -9.24 -0.25 8.73
CA VAL A 156 -10.58 0.34 8.89
C VAL A 156 -10.47 1.59 9.77
N MET A 157 -11.04 2.69 9.27
CA MET A 157 -11.05 3.98 9.95
C MET A 157 -12.48 4.48 10.11
N GLY A 158 -12.82 4.88 11.33
CA GLY A 158 -14.03 5.62 11.64
C GLY A 158 -13.75 7.12 11.78
N CYS A 159 -14.76 7.89 12.17
CA CYS A 159 -14.64 9.33 12.37
C CYS A 159 -13.59 9.72 13.43
N GLN A 160 -13.32 8.83 14.40
CA GLN A 160 -12.33 9.03 15.47
C GLN A 160 -10.94 8.46 15.12
N GLY A 161 -10.72 8.02 13.88
CA GLY A 161 -9.44 7.49 13.43
C GLY A 161 -9.41 5.96 13.26
N PRO A 162 -8.20 5.35 13.29
CA PRO A 162 -8.01 3.94 12.99
C PRO A 162 -8.59 3.04 14.09
N LYS A 163 -9.39 2.05 13.70
CA LYS A 163 -10.03 1.09 14.62
C LYS A 163 -9.35 -0.28 14.60
N ALA A 164 -9.11 -0.83 13.42
CA ALA A 164 -8.44 -2.10 13.25
C ALA A 164 -7.68 -2.19 11.92
N GLU A 165 -6.67 -3.06 11.88
CA GLU A 165 -5.83 -3.27 10.71
C GLU A 165 -5.52 -4.76 10.53
N THR A 166 -5.18 -5.16 9.32
CA THR A 166 -4.73 -6.51 9.01
C THR A 166 -3.22 -6.62 9.10
N ARG A 167 -2.68 -7.84 9.04
CA ARG A 167 -1.25 -8.04 8.77
C ARG A 167 -0.90 -7.54 7.37
N TRP A 168 0.38 -7.26 7.17
CA TRP A 168 0.93 -7.01 5.84
C TRP A 168 0.92 -8.28 5.00
N SER A 169 0.66 -8.14 3.69
CA SER A 169 0.79 -9.21 2.69
C SER A 169 2.23 -9.71 2.57
N ASP A 170 2.42 -10.80 1.83
CA ASP A 170 3.72 -11.10 1.25
C ASP A 170 4.13 -10.02 0.22
N PRO A 171 5.43 -9.86 -0.09
CA PRO A 171 5.88 -8.95 -1.14
C PRO A 171 5.23 -9.26 -2.49
N ILE A 172 4.69 -8.24 -3.13
CA ILE A 172 4.05 -8.29 -4.45
C ILE A 172 5.02 -7.67 -5.44
N LEU A 173 5.44 -8.48 -6.42
CA LEU A 173 6.24 -8.05 -7.56
C LEU A 173 5.34 -7.94 -8.78
N LEU A 174 5.38 -6.76 -9.41
CA LEU A 174 4.70 -6.52 -10.67
C LEU A 174 5.53 -7.09 -11.83
N ARG A 175 4.91 -7.21 -13.00
CA ARG A 175 5.61 -7.67 -14.19
C ARG A 175 6.56 -6.56 -14.64
N THR A 176 7.79 -6.91 -15.01
CA THR A 176 8.63 -5.97 -15.76
C THR A 176 8.06 -5.81 -17.18
N GLY A 177 8.06 -4.59 -17.72
CA GLY A 177 7.84 -4.40 -19.15
C GLY A 177 8.82 -5.27 -19.92
N ARG A 178 8.34 -5.95 -20.96
CA ARG A 178 9.19 -6.73 -21.84
C ARG A 178 9.80 -5.82 -22.90
#